data_AF-A0A3N6A4D5-F1
#
_entry.id   AF-A0A3N6A4D5-F1
#
_cell.length_a   1.000
_cell.length_b   1.000
_cell.length_c   1.000
_cell.angle_alpha   90.00
_cell.angle_beta   90.00
_cell.angle_gamma   90.00
#
_symmetry.space_group_name_H-M   'P 1'
#
loop_
_entity.id
_entity.type
_entity.pdbx_description
1 polymer ?
#
loop_
_entity_poly.entity_id
_entity_poly.type
_entity_poly.pdbx_seq_one_letter_code
_entity_poly.pdbx_strand_id
1 'polypeptide(L)'
;MNTKIRKQIERRKRRIAQRLDKRDNRGCHRPMMTAANIHYEIAERTRALGTGGIGTVHLLVRKLGLDQAIDRHLQLLKIHLPYHESDHVLNIAYNLLAGGTCLEHLEWLRSDEAYLDALG
;
A
#
# COMPACT_ATOMS: atom_id res chain seq x y z
N MET A 1 15.34 -2.72 26.49
CA MET A 1 14.60 -3.21 25.30
C MET A 1 15.20 -4.53 24.83
N ASN A 2 14.40 -5.58 24.63
CA ASN A 2 14.88 -6.94 24.31
C ASN A 2 15.61 -6.98 22.94
N THR A 3 16.77 -7.60 22.86
CA THR A 3 17.61 -7.68 21.63
C THR A 3 16.87 -8.34 20.46
N LYS A 4 15.97 -9.28 20.73
CA LYS A 4 15.12 -9.92 19.71
C LYS A 4 14.15 -8.92 19.08
N ILE A 5 13.49 -8.09 19.90
CA ILE A 5 12.56 -7.04 19.45
C ILE A 5 13.29 -6.00 18.60
N ARG A 6 14.48 -5.57 19.05
CA ARG A 6 15.31 -4.62 18.27
C ARG A 6 15.67 -5.19 16.89
N LYS A 7 16.13 -6.45 16.82
CA LYS A 7 16.44 -7.11 15.54
C LYS A 7 15.22 -7.22 14.63
N GLN A 8 14.03 -7.46 15.19
CA GLN A 8 12.79 -7.52 14.43
C GLN A 8 12.42 -6.15 13.83
N ILE A 9 12.48 -5.08 14.61
CA ILE A 9 12.21 -3.71 14.15
C ILE A 9 13.19 -3.33 13.01
N GLU A 10 14.48 -3.60 13.18
CA GLU A 10 15.49 -3.28 12.15
C GLU A 10 15.24 -4.05 10.84
N ARG A 11 14.81 -5.31 10.92
CA ARG A 11 14.42 -6.08 9.73
C ARG A 11 13.23 -5.47 9.01
N ARG A 12 12.20 -5.03 9.75
CA ARG A 12 11.04 -4.35 9.16
C ARG A 12 11.42 -3.06 8.45
N LYS A 13 12.18 -2.20 9.12
CA LYS A 13 12.68 -0.95 8.55
C LYS A 13 13.46 -1.19 7.25
N ARG A 14 14.32 -2.21 7.22
CA ARG A 14 15.06 -2.59 6.01
C ARG A 14 14.15 -3.02 4.86
N ARG A 15 13.10 -3.81 5.12
CA ARG A 15 12.13 -4.23 4.09
C ARG A 15 11.35 -3.04 3.54
N ILE A 16 10.86 -2.17 4.42
CA ILE A 16 10.16 -0.94 4.01
C ILE A 16 11.09 -0.07 3.15
N ALA A 17 12.33 0.15 3.59
CA ALA A 17 13.30 0.94 2.84
C ALA A 17 13.63 0.33 1.46
N GLN A 18 13.72 -1.00 1.36
CA GLN A 18 13.92 -1.69 0.08
C GLN A 18 12.71 -1.54 -0.85
N ARG A 19 11.48 -1.63 -0.33
CA ARG A 19 10.25 -1.44 -1.12
C ARG A 19 10.07 0.00 -1.59
N LEU A 20 10.46 0.97 -0.76
CA LEU A 20 10.35 2.40 -1.07
C LEU A 20 11.56 2.95 -1.82
N ASP A 21 12.48 2.08 -2.27
CA ASP A 21 13.64 2.52 -3.04
C ASP A 21 13.19 3.12 -4.37
N LYS A 22 13.25 4.44 -4.47
CA LYS A 22 12.85 5.22 -5.66
C LYS A 22 13.71 4.92 -6.88
N ARG A 23 14.83 4.21 -6.71
CA ARG A 23 15.71 3.79 -7.80
C ARG A 23 15.31 2.43 -8.38
N ASP A 24 14.45 1.68 -7.69
CA ASP A 24 13.93 0.40 -8.18
C ASP A 24 12.71 0.64 -9.07
N ASN A 25 12.94 0.68 -10.39
CA ASN A 25 11.90 0.88 -11.39
C ASN A 25 11.39 -0.45 -12.00
N ARG A 26 11.70 -1.59 -11.35
CA ARG A 26 11.24 -2.89 -11.83
C ARG A 26 9.75 -3.03 -11.55
N GLY A 27 8.99 -3.46 -12.56
CA GLY A 27 7.54 -3.71 -12.42
C GLY A 27 6.64 -2.51 -12.69
N CYS A 28 7.17 -1.32 -13.00
CA CYS A 28 6.40 -0.09 -13.26
C CYS A 28 5.51 -0.13 -14.53
N HIS A 29 5.52 -1.23 -15.29
CA HIS A 29 4.61 -1.45 -16.42
C HIS A 29 3.14 -1.63 -16.00
N ARG A 30 2.88 -1.79 -14.70
CA ARG A 30 1.56 -1.90 -14.08
C ARG A 30 1.53 -1.08 -12.79
N PRO A 31 0.34 -0.71 -12.29
CA PRO A 31 0.20 -0.10 -10.97
C PRO A 31 0.92 -0.91 -9.90
N MET A 32 1.54 -0.21 -8.95
CA MET A 32 2.28 -0.83 -7.84
C MET A 32 1.33 -1.49 -6.83
N MET A 33 0.13 -0.93 -6.67
CA MET A 33 -0.92 -1.52 -5.86
C MET A 33 -1.55 -2.67 -6.66
N THR A 34 -1.04 -3.88 -6.43
CA THR A 34 -1.40 -5.08 -7.20
C THR A 34 -2.41 -5.99 -6.48
N ALA A 35 -2.85 -5.62 -5.27
CA ALA A 35 -3.62 -6.45 -4.34
C ALA A 35 -2.90 -7.76 -4.00
N ALA A 36 -2.42 -7.88 -2.76
CA ALA A 36 -1.95 -9.15 -2.26
C ALA A 36 -3.13 -10.12 -2.08
N ASN A 37 -2.93 -11.41 -2.37
CA ASN A 37 -3.83 -12.46 -1.91
C ASN A 37 -3.72 -12.56 -0.38
N ILE A 38 -4.37 -11.64 0.33
CA ILE A 38 -4.46 -11.71 1.79
C ILE A 38 -5.48 -12.80 2.08
N HIS A 39 -5.00 -13.92 2.62
CA HIS A 39 -5.86 -14.90 3.25
C HIS A 39 -6.41 -14.27 4.54
N TYR A 40 -7.64 -13.78 4.45
CA TYR A 40 -8.40 -13.31 5.60
C TYR A 40 -8.89 -14.51 6.40
N GLU A 41 -8.10 -14.98 7.36
CA GLU A 41 -8.54 -15.93 8.37
C GLU A 41 -9.01 -15.20 9.64
N ILE A 42 -10.14 -15.63 10.21
CA ILE A 42 -10.56 -15.20 11.55
C ILE A 42 -9.72 -15.98 12.55
N ALA A 43 -8.54 -15.46 12.91
CA ALA A 43 -7.62 -16.09 13.86
C ALA A 43 -7.35 -15.21 15.08
N GLU A 44 -7.24 -15.83 16.26
CA GLU A 44 -7.07 -15.21 17.58
C GLU A 44 -5.75 -14.40 17.72
N ARG A 45 -4.78 -14.62 16.82
CA ARG A 45 -3.46 -13.97 16.77
C ARG A 45 -3.19 -13.28 15.42
N THR A 46 -4.13 -12.47 14.97
CA THR A 46 -3.99 -11.74 13.71
C THR A 46 -3.12 -10.50 13.90
N ARG A 47 -2.30 -10.14 12.89
CA ARG A 47 -1.76 -8.77 12.77
C ARG A 47 -2.97 -7.86 12.52
N ALA A 48 -3.62 -7.42 13.60
CA ALA A 48 -4.76 -6.54 13.52
C ALA A 48 -4.31 -5.21 12.93
N LEU A 49 -4.64 -5.02 11.65
CA LEU A 49 -4.60 -3.73 10.99
C LEU A 49 -5.70 -2.87 11.63
N GLY A 50 -5.38 -1.66 12.10
CA GLY A 50 -6.41 -0.63 12.42
C GLY A 50 -7.30 -0.29 11.22
N THR A 51 -6.92 -0.79 10.03
CA THR A 51 -7.50 -0.57 8.72
C THR A 51 -7.72 -1.90 7.97
N GLY A 52 -8.06 -2.98 8.69
CA GLY A 52 -8.08 -4.36 8.18
C GLY A 52 -8.91 -4.63 6.92
N GLY A 53 -9.79 -3.70 6.51
CA GLY A 53 -10.53 -3.79 5.27
C GLY A 53 -9.81 -3.27 4.02
N ILE A 54 -8.64 -2.63 4.13
CA ILE A 54 -8.03 -1.92 2.98
C ILE A 54 -7.66 -2.88 1.84
N GLY A 55 -7.11 -4.05 2.15
CA GLY A 55 -6.85 -5.07 1.12
C GLY A 55 -8.13 -5.54 0.41
N THR A 56 -9.24 -5.72 1.14
CA THR A 56 -10.56 -6.08 0.59
C THR A 56 -11.13 -4.96 -0.27
N VAL A 57 -11.04 -3.71 0.19
CA VAL A 57 -11.46 -2.53 -0.57
C VAL A 57 -10.64 -2.43 -1.85
N HIS A 58 -9.33 -2.63 -1.78
CA HIS A 58 -8.47 -2.60 -2.95
C HIS A 58 -8.78 -3.74 -3.92
N LEU A 59 -9.04 -4.95 -3.42
CA LEU A 59 -9.52 -6.06 -4.25
C LEU A 59 -10.85 -5.74 -4.95
N LEU A 60 -11.78 -5.06 -4.27
CA LEU A 60 -13.03 -4.61 -4.86
C LEU A 60 -12.78 -3.59 -5.98
N VAL A 61 -11.95 -2.58 -5.74
CA VAL A 61 -11.55 -1.58 -6.74
C VAL A 61 -11.01 -2.25 -7.99
N ARG A 62 -10.12 -3.25 -7.84
CA ARG A 62 -9.58 -4.01 -8.97
C ARG A 62 -10.64 -4.85 -9.68
N LYS A 63 -11.54 -5.52 -8.95
CA LYS A 63 -12.63 -6.32 -9.54
C LYS A 63 -13.62 -5.46 -10.33
N LEU A 64 -13.82 -4.21 -9.92
CA LEU A 64 -14.65 -3.24 -10.64
C LEU A 64 -13.90 -2.59 -11.81
N GLY A 65 -12.59 -2.82 -11.95
CA GLY A 65 -11.73 -2.18 -12.96
C GLY A 65 -11.61 -0.67 -12.76
N LEU A 66 -11.81 -0.18 -11.53
CA LEU A 66 -11.76 1.25 -11.22
C LEU A 66 -10.33 1.80 -11.30
N ASP A 67 -9.33 1.01 -10.89
CA ASP A 67 -7.91 1.30 -11.09
C ASP A 67 -7.60 1.59 -12.57
N GLN A 68 -8.01 0.66 -13.45
CA GLN A 68 -7.82 0.80 -14.89
C GLN A 68 -8.61 1.96 -15.49
N ALA A 69 -9.82 2.23 -14.97
CA ALA A 69 -10.62 3.35 -15.42
C ALA A 69 -9.93 4.68 -15.08
N ILE A 70 -9.34 4.81 -13.89
CA ILE A 70 -8.58 5.99 -13.50
C ILE A 70 -7.38 6.16 -14.44
N ASP A 71 -6.56 5.14 -14.65
CA ASP A 71 -5.37 5.25 -15.51
C ASP A 71 -5.71 5.56 -16.97
N ARG A 72 -6.89 5.13 -17.46
CA ARG A 72 -7.35 5.48 -18.82
C ARG A 72 -7.84 6.92 -18.96
N HIS A 73 -8.49 7.46 -17.94
CA HIS A 73 -9.15 8.76 -18.01
C HIS A 73 -8.33 9.90 -17.39
N LEU A 74 -7.35 9.58 -16.55
CA LEU A 74 -6.49 10.53 -15.87
C LEU A 74 -5.05 10.31 -16.31
N GLN A 75 -4.54 11.19 -17.17
CA GLN A 75 -3.18 11.16 -17.68
C GLN A 75 -2.45 12.43 -17.27
N LEU A 76 -2.06 12.50 -15.99
CA LEU A 76 -1.38 13.67 -15.42
C LEU A 76 0.14 13.50 -15.45
N LEU A 77 0.62 12.28 -15.28
CA LEU A 77 2.04 11.98 -15.24
C LEU A 77 2.54 11.76 -16.66
N LYS A 78 3.58 12.52 -17.03
CA LYS A 78 4.32 12.28 -18.28
C LYS A 78 5.17 11.01 -18.21
N ILE A 79 5.52 10.60 -16.99
CA ILE A 79 6.38 9.46 -16.70
C ILE A 79 5.83 8.77 -15.45
N HIS A 80 5.46 7.49 -15.58
CA HIS A 80 4.96 6.64 -14.50
C HIS A 80 6.11 5.93 -13.79
N LEU A 81 6.70 6.56 -12.79
CA LEU A 81 7.83 6.02 -12.03
C LEU A 81 7.76 6.40 -10.53
N PRO A 82 7.63 5.44 -9.60
CA PRO A 82 7.22 4.05 -9.78
C PRO A 82 5.70 3.83 -9.81
N TYR A 83 4.90 4.86 -9.50
CA TYR A 83 3.45 4.78 -9.29
C TYR A 83 2.65 5.31 -10.51
N HIS A 84 1.47 4.72 -10.73
CA HIS A 84 0.47 5.15 -11.72
C HIS A 84 -0.51 6.18 -11.13
N GLU A 85 -1.30 6.87 -11.96
CA GLU A 85 -2.32 7.80 -11.48
C GLU A 85 -3.30 7.13 -10.53
N SER A 86 -3.72 5.90 -10.83
CA SER A 86 -4.55 5.08 -9.96
C SER A 86 -3.92 4.86 -8.60
N ASP A 87 -2.63 4.53 -8.51
CA ASP A 87 -1.91 4.35 -7.24
C ASP A 87 -1.93 5.63 -6.40
N HIS A 88 -1.80 6.81 -7.03
CA HIS A 88 -1.84 8.10 -6.34
C HIS A 88 -3.25 8.43 -5.83
N VAL A 89 -4.25 8.30 -6.69
CA VAL A 89 -5.65 8.58 -6.35
C VAL A 89 -6.13 7.63 -5.25
N LEU A 90 -5.85 6.34 -5.39
CA LEU A 90 -6.27 5.33 -4.43
C LEU A 90 -5.54 5.49 -3.10
N ASN A 91 -4.26 5.86 -3.06
CA ASN A 91 -3.58 6.16 -1.79
C ASN A 91 -4.24 7.33 -1.06
N ILE A 92 -4.62 8.41 -1.76
CA ILE A 92 -5.31 9.54 -1.15
C ILE A 92 -6.68 9.11 -0.58
N ALA A 93 -7.43 8.30 -1.33
CA ALA A 93 -8.71 7.77 -0.86
C ALA A 93 -8.54 6.83 0.34
N TYR A 94 -7.54 5.95 0.31
CA TYR A 94 -7.28 4.99 1.37
C TYR A 94 -6.74 5.65 2.64
N ASN A 95 -6.07 6.79 2.52
CA ASN A 95 -5.74 7.62 3.68
C ASN A 95 -6.99 8.01 4.48
N LEU A 96 -8.07 8.42 3.81
CA LEU A 96 -9.33 8.74 4.48
C LEU A 96 -9.99 7.50 5.09
N LEU A 97 -10.01 6.38 4.36
CA LEU A 97 -10.54 5.11 4.86
C LEU A 97 -9.74 4.56 6.05
N ALA A 98 -8.46 4.91 6.12
CA ALA A 98 -7.57 4.59 7.23
C ALA A 98 -7.76 5.51 8.45
N GLY A 99 -8.70 6.46 8.42
CA GLY A 99 -8.92 7.44 9.47
C GLY A 99 -8.00 8.67 9.40
N GLY A 100 -7.25 8.83 8.31
CA GLY A 100 -6.47 10.03 8.05
C GLY A 100 -7.37 11.24 7.77
N THR A 101 -6.95 12.41 8.26
CA THR A 101 -7.69 13.67 8.11
C THR A 101 -6.93 14.70 7.25
N CYS A 102 -5.65 14.45 6.97
CA CYS A 102 -4.79 15.29 6.14
C CYS A 102 -3.83 14.44 5.31
N LEU A 103 -3.18 15.03 4.30
CA LEU A 103 -2.32 14.31 3.36
C LEU A 103 -1.03 13.81 4.01
N GLU A 104 -0.53 14.49 5.03
CA GLU A 104 0.68 14.15 5.76
C GLU A 104 0.58 12.77 6.43
N HIS A 105 -0.64 12.32 6.75
CA HIS A 105 -0.89 10.97 7.28
C HIS A 105 -0.56 9.86 6.28
N LEU A 106 -0.42 10.16 4.98
CA LEU A 106 0.12 9.22 4.00
C LEU A 106 1.52 8.75 4.37
N GLU A 107 2.34 9.58 5.03
CA GLU A 107 3.69 9.17 5.46
C GLU A 107 3.65 8.11 6.57
N TRP A 108 2.60 8.13 7.40
CA TRP A 108 2.39 7.09 8.40
C TRP A 108 2.03 5.76 7.72
N LEU A 109 1.12 5.79 6.75
CA LEU A 109 0.73 4.59 5.99
C LEU A 109 1.89 4.03 5.16
N ARG A 110 2.72 4.91 4.58
CA ARG A 110 3.92 4.51 3.84
C ARG A 110 4.98 3.83 4.72
N SER A 111 4.91 4.05 6.03
CA SER A 111 5.81 3.44 7.01
C SER A 111 5.20 2.20 7.70
N ASP A 112 3.97 1.82 7.33
CA ASP A 112 3.28 0.66 7.88
C ASP A 112 3.47 -0.57 6.98
N GLU A 113 4.29 -1.52 7.44
CA GLU A 113 4.57 -2.78 6.72
C GLU A 113 3.28 -3.55 6.40
N ALA A 114 2.29 -3.54 7.30
CA ALA A 114 1.06 -4.30 7.13
C ALA A 114 0.11 -3.62 6.12
N TYR A 115 0.06 -2.29 6.10
CA TYR A 115 -0.65 -1.54 5.07
C TYR A 115 -0.06 -1.81 3.68
N LEU A 116 1.27 -1.73 3.57
CA LEU A 116 1.98 -2.03 2.32
C LEU A 116 1.77 -3.49 1.90
N ASP A 117 1.86 -4.44 2.83
CA ASP A 117 1.57 -5.86 2.57
C ASP A 117 0.12 -6.05 2.08
N ALA A 118 -0.83 -5.21 2.50
CA ALA A 118 -2.22 -5.34 2.10
C ALA A 118 -2.49 -4.84 0.67
N LEU A 119 -1.70 -3.90 0.17
CA LEU A 119 -1.86 -3.31 -1.16
C LEU A 119 -1.06 -4.03 -2.26
N GLY A 120 -0.04 -4.81 -1.88
CA GLY A 120 0.80 -5.58 -2.82
C GLY A 120 2.28 -5.22 -2.71
#